data_AF-A0A1S4ALK1-F1
#
_entry.id   AF-A0A1S4ALK1-F1
#
_cell.length_a   1.000
_cell.length_b   1.000
_cell.length_c   1.000
_cell.angle_alpha   90.00
_cell.angle_beta   90.00
_cell.angle_gamma   90.00
#
_symmetry.space_group_name_H-M   'P 1'
#
loop_
_entity.id
_entity.type
_entity.pdbx_description
1 polymer ?
#
loop_
_entity_poly.entity_id
_entity_poly.type
_entity_poly.pdbx_seq_one_letter_code
_entity_poly.pdbx_strand_id
1 'polypeptide(L)'
;MESKFLSSIAPAPSPTLSTFPVSSDEATNRTIQSPSAKSPAPPTTPSTPLSTQDIRRWRPAAQRNLRNQWSKLAALRTQWFSLSSTARSYATSVVNSHLSQRYMDAMDLGVLTDMPDIRKKACRKLFKQQETYRSNLLSSYKDMVAVVTQMVNVSKSMRCYRKGTNGSALTEFSLFPGDQNDTGDGDGIPVFTFWSIFDFEKLALELVQMFVSETNIKRLLVMEICSIGSEEFSQVDRLKWSDHFYVGEFDDLLKCNSNSNEVLKQLVPRLESCNSRTSPMQSSNQLESNILQVYLTTWLAEVNVDRFRIGELFAMVGEEMHVTIS
;
A
#
# COMPACT_ATOMS: atom_id res chain seq x y z
N MET A 1 67.08 -31.35 12.08
CA MET A 1 66.37 -30.23 12.73
C MET A 1 64.88 -30.50 12.63
N GLU A 2 64.24 -30.64 13.81
CA GLU A 2 62.79 -30.51 14.16
C GLU A 2 61.78 -31.39 13.40
N SER A 3 61.31 -32.54 13.94
CA SER A 3 60.26 -32.81 14.98
C SER A 3 58.83 -32.43 14.55
N LYS A 4 57.99 -33.37 14.02
CA LYS A 4 57.05 -34.28 14.73
C LYS A 4 56.12 -33.57 15.74
N PHE A 5 54.81 -33.85 15.88
CA PHE A 5 53.72 -34.48 15.10
C PHE A 5 52.45 -34.25 15.97
N LEU A 6 51.30 -33.97 15.35
CA LEU A 6 49.88 -34.13 15.77
C LEU A 6 49.43 -34.10 17.27
N SER A 7 48.46 -33.21 17.59
CA SER A 7 47.03 -33.52 17.85
C SER A 7 46.34 -32.73 18.99
N SER A 8 45.11 -32.29 18.69
CA SER A 8 43.88 -32.32 19.52
C SER A 8 43.62 -31.33 20.71
N ILE A 9 42.58 -30.50 20.52
CA ILE A 9 41.47 -30.08 21.43
C ILE A 9 41.78 -29.39 22.76
N ALA A 10 41.28 -28.14 22.94
CA ALA A 10 40.38 -27.69 24.05
C ALA A 10 40.04 -26.16 23.97
N PRO A 11 38.91 -25.69 24.57
CA PRO A 11 38.35 -24.33 24.41
C PRO A 11 38.49 -23.42 25.65
N ALA A 12 38.30 -22.09 25.50
CA ALA A 12 38.01 -21.10 26.57
C ALA A 12 37.76 -19.68 25.98
N PRO A 13 37.23 -18.68 26.71
CA PRO A 13 36.10 -18.67 27.66
C PRO A 13 35.12 -17.48 27.43
N SER A 14 33.99 -17.49 28.15
CA SER A 14 32.97 -16.42 28.22
C SER A 14 33.40 -15.22 29.08
N PRO A 15 32.88 -13.99 28.85
CA PRO A 15 33.09 -12.86 29.76
C PRO A 15 31.91 -12.63 30.74
N THR A 16 32.22 -12.84 32.01
CA THR A 16 32.00 -12.05 33.25
C THR A 16 30.72 -11.19 33.46
N LEU A 17 29.98 -11.57 34.53
CA LEU A 17 29.09 -10.73 35.35
C LEU A 17 29.90 -9.83 36.30
N SER A 18 29.41 -8.62 36.63
CA SER A 18 29.88 -7.81 37.76
C SER A 18 28.75 -7.47 38.75
N THR A 19 28.78 -8.17 39.89
CA THR A 19 28.79 -7.73 41.30
C THR A 19 27.87 -6.59 41.83
N PHE A 20 26.80 -6.98 42.55
CA PHE A 20 26.37 -6.72 43.98
C PHE A 20 26.73 -5.39 44.72
N PRO A 21 26.01 -4.94 45.81
CA PRO A 21 25.36 -5.78 46.84
C PRO A 21 24.07 -5.32 47.59
N VAL A 22 23.54 -6.35 48.27
CA VAL A 22 22.63 -6.56 49.42
C VAL A 22 22.53 -5.47 50.51
N SER A 23 21.33 -5.28 51.10
CA SER A 23 21.13 -5.16 52.57
C SER A 23 19.69 -5.53 52.98
N SER A 24 19.58 -6.16 54.16
CA SER A 24 18.49 -6.97 54.69
C SER A 24 17.48 -6.25 55.61
N ASP A 25 16.32 -6.90 55.76
CA ASP A 25 15.42 -7.08 56.92
C ASP A 25 15.04 -5.93 57.87
N GLU A 26 13.72 -5.69 58.02
CA GLU A 26 13.07 -5.77 59.33
C GLU A 26 11.54 -5.99 59.22
N ALA A 27 11.00 -6.80 60.11
CA ALA A 27 9.62 -7.25 60.15
C ALA A 27 8.78 -6.55 61.25
N THR A 28 7.46 -6.63 61.05
CA THR A 28 6.37 -6.82 62.05
C THR A 28 5.52 -5.65 62.58
N ASN A 29 4.21 -5.85 62.35
CA ASN A 29 3.02 -5.57 63.19
C ASN A 29 2.28 -4.21 63.12
N ARG A 30 1.02 -4.24 62.62
CA ARG A 30 -0.21 -4.04 63.43
C ARG A 30 -1.53 -4.28 62.66
N THR A 31 -2.26 -5.31 63.10
CA THR A 31 -3.68 -5.42 63.49
C THR A 31 -4.84 -4.72 62.72
N ILE A 32 -5.67 -5.56 62.08
CA ILE A 32 -7.17 -5.67 62.00
C ILE A 32 -8.05 -4.40 62.11
N GLN A 33 -8.83 -4.12 61.04
CA GLN A 33 -10.26 -3.72 61.09
C GLN A 33 -10.98 -3.95 59.74
N SER A 34 -12.27 -4.30 59.80
CA SER A 34 -13.15 -4.84 58.73
C SER A 34 -13.90 -3.74 57.91
N PRO A 35 -14.78 -4.06 56.93
CA PRO A 35 -14.76 -3.50 55.58
C PRO A 35 -15.66 -2.26 55.37
N SER A 36 -15.30 -1.37 54.44
CA SER A 36 -16.20 -0.32 53.96
C SER A 36 -16.05 -0.06 52.45
N ALA A 37 -17.19 -0.19 51.78
CA ALA A 37 -17.64 0.41 50.51
C ALA A 37 -16.73 0.36 49.25
N LYS A 38 -17.25 -0.33 48.22
CA LYS A 38 -16.85 -0.20 46.81
C LYS A 38 -16.90 1.27 46.37
N SER A 39 -15.78 1.80 45.88
CA SER A 39 -15.76 3.06 45.12
C SER A 39 -16.61 2.93 43.84
N PRO A 40 -17.45 3.93 43.51
CA PRO A 40 -18.21 3.93 42.27
C PRO A 40 -17.30 4.25 41.08
N ALA A 41 -17.60 3.62 39.95
CA ALA A 41 -17.02 3.92 38.64
C ALA A 41 -17.18 5.42 38.29
N PRO A 42 -16.27 6.02 37.50
CA PRO A 42 -16.41 7.40 37.07
C PRO A 42 -17.70 7.59 36.26
N PRO A 43 -18.45 8.69 36.46
CA PRO A 43 -19.65 8.95 35.68
C PRO A 43 -19.27 9.19 34.22
N THR A 44 -19.85 8.40 33.32
CA THR A 44 -19.86 8.67 31.88
C THR A 44 -20.72 9.92 31.68
N THR A 45 -20.09 11.09 31.59
CA THR A 45 -20.78 12.33 31.25
C THR A 45 -21.26 12.26 29.80
N PRO A 46 -22.55 12.54 29.52
CA PRO A 46 -23.02 12.70 28.15
C PRO A 46 -22.33 13.93 27.53
N SER A 47 -21.85 13.79 26.29
CA SER A 47 -21.27 14.88 25.50
C SER A 47 -22.26 16.04 25.45
N THR A 48 -21.82 17.22 25.91
CA THR A 48 -22.64 18.43 25.83
C THR A 48 -22.90 18.76 24.36
N PRO A 49 -24.15 18.86 23.90
CA PRO A 49 -24.45 19.13 22.50
C PRO A 49 -23.82 20.47 22.08
N LEU A 50 -23.20 20.46 20.89
CA LEU A 50 -22.52 21.62 20.33
C LEU A 50 -23.45 22.84 20.33
N SER A 51 -22.99 23.99 20.86
CA SER A 51 -23.84 25.18 20.92
C SER A 51 -24.19 25.67 19.51
N THR A 52 -25.34 26.32 19.33
CA THR A 52 -25.76 26.87 18.04
C THR A 52 -24.71 27.83 17.42
N GLN A 53 -23.92 28.50 18.26
CA GLN A 53 -22.85 29.38 17.80
C GLN A 53 -21.63 28.60 17.30
N ASP A 54 -21.30 27.48 17.94
CA ASP A 54 -20.20 26.61 17.54
C ASP A 54 -20.53 25.88 16.23
N ILE A 55 -21.77 25.42 16.05
CA ILE A 55 -22.25 24.81 14.80
C ILE A 55 -22.12 25.80 13.63
N ARG A 56 -22.51 27.08 13.84
CA ARG A 56 -22.41 28.13 12.81
C ARG A 56 -20.98 28.42 12.40
N ARG A 57 -20.00 28.27 13.30
CA ARG A 57 -18.57 28.50 13.00
C ARG A 57 -17.91 27.28 12.37
N TRP A 58 -18.26 26.08 12.83
CA TRP A 58 -17.72 24.81 12.35
C TRP A 58 -18.17 24.49 10.92
N ARG A 59 -19.47 24.64 10.62
CA ARG A 59 -20.06 24.18 9.35
C ARG A 59 -19.39 24.78 8.10
N PRO A 60 -19.14 26.10 7.99
CA PRO A 60 -18.46 26.65 6.82
C PRO A 60 -17.03 26.14 6.62
N ALA A 61 -16.31 25.87 7.72
CA ALA A 61 -14.98 25.28 7.68
C ALA A 61 -15.03 23.82 7.20
N ALA A 62 -15.98 23.04 7.71
CA ALA A 62 -16.21 21.66 7.28
C ALA A 62 -16.59 21.55 5.81
N GLN A 63 -17.54 22.38 5.34
CA GLN A 63 -17.93 22.44 3.94
C GLN A 63 -16.74 22.72 3.02
N ARG A 64 -15.88 23.69 3.38
CA ARG A 64 -14.68 24.02 2.61
C ARG A 64 -13.68 22.89 2.61
N ASN A 65 -13.43 22.27 3.76
CA ASN A 65 -12.49 21.16 3.86
C ASN A 65 -12.95 19.98 3.00
N LEU A 66 -14.21 19.57 3.12
CA LEU A 66 -14.79 18.49 2.34
C LEU A 66 -14.63 18.72 0.83
N ARG A 67 -15.00 19.91 0.33
CA ARG A 67 -14.79 20.27 -1.08
C ARG A 67 -13.32 20.13 -1.48
N ASN A 68 -12.41 20.66 -0.68
CA ASN A 68 -10.97 20.58 -0.95
C ASN A 68 -10.47 19.12 -0.97
N GLN A 69 -10.87 18.28 -0.01
CA GLN A 69 -10.43 16.88 0.03
C GLN A 69 -10.98 16.10 -1.17
N TRP A 70 -12.25 16.28 -1.52
CA TRP A 70 -12.82 15.62 -2.70
C TRP A 70 -12.22 16.09 -4.02
N SER A 71 -11.90 17.39 -4.17
CA SER A 71 -11.14 17.88 -5.32
C SER A 71 -9.73 17.27 -5.38
N LYS A 72 -9.05 17.10 -4.23
CA LYS A 72 -7.76 16.39 -4.20
C LYS A 72 -7.91 14.91 -4.61
N LEU A 73 -8.96 14.22 -4.14
CA LEU A 73 -9.23 12.84 -4.56
C LEU A 73 -9.45 12.74 -6.07
N ALA A 74 -10.16 13.70 -6.68
CA ALA A 74 -10.35 13.76 -8.12
C ALA A 74 -9.04 13.92 -8.89
N ALA A 75 -8.16 14.82 -8.43
CA ALA A 75 -6.84 15.02 -9.01
C ALA A 75 -5.94 13.78 -8.87
N LEU A 76 -5.88 13.19 -7.67
CA LEU A 76 -5.11 11.98 -7.39
C LEU A 76 -5.60 10.79 -8.22
N ARG A 77 -6.91 10.64 -8.42
CA ARG A 77 -7.51 9.63 -9.30
C ARG A 77 -6.94 9.73 -10.71
N THR A 78 -7.00 10.93 -11.30
CA THR A 78 -6.51 11.17 -12.66
C THR A 78 -5.02 10.89 -12.76
N GLN A 79 -4.25 11.30 -11.74
CA GLN A 79 -2.82 11.01 -11.65
C GLN A 79 -2.56 9.50 -11.60
N TRP A 80 -3.29 8.75 -10.78
CA TRP A 80 -3.14 7.30 -10.66
C TRP A 80 -3.44 6.59 -12.00
N PHE A 81 -4.49 6.98 -12.72
CA PHE A 81 -4.78 6.40 -14.05
C PHE A 81 -3.68 6.70 -15.06
N SER A 82 -3.13 7.92 -15.05
CA SER A 82 -2.00 8.28 -15.91
C SER A 82 -0.78 7.41 -15.60
N LEU A 83 -0.43 7.25 -14.33
CA LEU A 83 0.69 6.39 -13.89
C LEU A 83 0.44 4.92 -14.24
N SER A 84 -0.78 4.42 -14.02
CA SER A 84 -1.20 3.06 -14.39
C SER A 84 -0.99 2.79 -15.88
N SER A 85 -1.39 3.73 -16.75
CA SER A 85 -1.20 3.61 -18.20
C SER A 85 0.27 3.66 -18.61
N THR A 86 1.05 4.55 -18.00
CA THR A 86 2.49 4.65 -18.24
C THR A 86 3.21 3.37 -17.82
N ALA A 87 2.95 2.87 -16.62
CA ALA A 87 3.47 1.59 -16.12
C ALA A 87 3.10 0.42 -17.05
N ARG A 88 1.86 0.36 -17.55
CA ARG A 88 1.44 -0.63 -18.55
C ARG A 88 2.28 -0.58 -19.82
N SER A 89 2.64 0.61 -20.29
CA SER A 89 3.46 0.76 -21.49
C SER A 89 4.90 0.24 -21.25
N TYR A 90 5.46 0.45 -20.06
CA TYR A 90 6.73 -0.15 -19.66
C TYR A 90 6.64 -1.67 -19.53
N ALA A 91 5.62 -2.18 -18.86
CA ALA A 91 5.34 -3.62 -18.77
C ALA A 91 5.25 -4.29 -20.16
N THR A 92 4.51 -3.67 -21.08
CA THR A 92 4.40 -4.12 -22.48
C THR A 92 5.76 -4.09 -23.17
N SER A 93 6.57 -3.07 -22.93
CA SER A 93 7.91 -2.94 -23.51
C SER A 93 8.89 -4.00 -22.97
N VAL A 94 8.80 -4.36 -21.68
CA VAL A 94 9.56 -5.48 -21.10
C VAL A 94 9.18 -6.79 -21.80
N VAL A 95 7.88 -7.10 -21.88
CA VAL A 95 7.35 -8.31 -22.52
C VAL A 95 7.77 -8.38 -24.00
N ASN A 96 7.59 -7.29 -24.75
CA ASN A 96 7.94 -7.24 -26.17
C ASN A 96 9.44 -7.44 -26.38
N SER A 97 10.28 -6.83 -25.55
CA SER A 97 11.73 -6.97 -25.65
C SER A 97 12.19 -8.39 -25.31
N HIS A 98 11.55 -9.03 -24.32
CA HIS A 98 11.80 -10.43 -23.95
C HIS A 98 11.40 -11.39 -25.08
N LEU A 99 10.17 -11.27 -25.58
CA LEU A 99 9.70 -12.12 -26.68
C LEU A 99 10.57 -11.92 -27.94
N SER A 100 10.92 -10.68 -28.27
CA SER A 100 11.82 -10.39 -29.40
C SER A 100 13.20 -11.02 -29.23
N GLN A 101 13.73 -11.04 -28.01
CA GLN A 101 15.00 -11.69 -27.71
C GLN A 101 14.88 -13.21 -27.86
N ARG A 102 13.82 -13.80 -27.31
CA ARG A 102 13.58 -15.25 -27.35
C ARG A 102 13.37 -15.79 -28.76
N TYR A 103 12.64 -15.04 -29.60
CA TYR A 103 12.39 -15.42 -31.00
C TYR A 103 13.49 -14.93 -31.96
N MET A 104 14.56 -14.31 -31.45
CA MET A 104 15.64 -13.77 -32.29
C MET A 104 16.29 -14.85 -33.15
N ASP A 105 16.43 -16.09 -32.68
CA ASP A 105 17.06 -17.16 -33.45
C ASP A 105 16.21 -17.60 -34.65
N ALA A 106 14.89 -17.55 -34.51
CA ALA A 106 13.93 -17.87 -35.58
C ALA A 106 13.59 -16.68 -36.48
N MET A 107 14.04 -15.46 -36.14
CA MET A 107 13.71 -14.25 -36.89
C MET A 107 14.45 -14.22 -38.23
N ASP A 108 13.71 -13.99 -39.32
CA ASP A 108 14.29 -13.68 -40.62
C ASP A 108 14.87 -12.26 -40.59
N LEU A 109 16.20 -12.17 -40.74
CA LEU A 109 16.92 -10.90 -40.75
C LEU A 109 17.16 -10.40 -42.18
N GLY A 110 16.73 -11.14 -43.20
CA GLY A 110 16.92 -10.80 -44.61
C GLY A 110 18.39 -10.52 -44.92
N VAL A 111 18.65 -9.36 -45.54
CA VAL A 111 20.00 -8.90 -45.92
C VAL A 111 20.95 -8.70 -44.73
N LEU A 112 20.44 -8.62 -43.51
CA LEU A 112 21.27 -8.47 -42.31
C LEU A 112 21.83 -9.81 -41.82
N THR A 113 21.37 -10.95 -42.35
CA THR A 113 21.78 -12.29 -41.90
C THR A 113 23.29 -12.52 -42.05
N ASP A 114 23.91 -11.93 -43.07
CA ASP A 114 25.34 -12.05 -43.35
C ASP A 114 26.21 -11.16 -42.43
N MET A 115 25.60 -10.27 -41.64
CA MET A 115 26.35 -9.43 -40.72
C MET A 115 26.86 -10.23 -39.51
N PRO A 116 28.18 -10.22 -39.25
CA PRO A 116 28.73 -10.98 -38.13
C PRO A 116 28.20 -10.47 -36.78
N ASP A 117 27.80 -11.42 -35.95
CA ASP A 117 27.26 -11.22 -34.60
C ASP A 117 25.98 -10.38 -34.52
N ILE A 118 25.24 -10.17 -35.62
CA ILE A 118 24.04 -9.31 -35.63
C ILE A 118 23.00 -9.75 -34.59
N ARG A 119 22.71 -11.04 -34.53
CA ARG A 119 21.76 -11.62 -33.55
C ARG A 119 22.23 -11.38 -32.12
N LYS A 120 23.51 -11.64 -31.83
CA LYS A 120 24.11 -11.40 -30.51
C LYS A 120 24.04 -9.92 -30.11
N LYS A 121 24.35 -9.01 -31.03
CA LYS A 121 24.26 -7.56 -30.79
C LYS A 121 22.81 -7.12 -30.58
N ALA A 122 21.86 -7.64 -31.35
CA ALA A 122 20.43 -7.38 -31.20
C ALA A 122 19.90 -7.89 -29.85
N CYS A 123 20.21 -9.13 -29.46
CA CYS A 123 19.88 -9.68 -28.15
C CYS A 123 20.44 -8.83 -27.01
N ARG A 124 21.72 -8.40 -27.10
CA ARG A 124 22.33 -7.52 -26.09
C ARG A 124 21.61 -6.16 -25.99
N LYS A 125 21.17 -5.60 -27.12
CA LYS A 125 20.39 -4.36 -27.14
C LYS A 125 19.02 -4.56 -26.47
N LEU A 126 18.31 -5.63 -26.82
CA LEU A 126 17.01 -5.97 -26.25
C LEU A 126 17.10 -6.23 -24.74
N PHE A 127 18.15 -6.90 -24.28
CA PHE A 127 18.40 -7.12 -22.86
C PHE A 127 18.55 -5.80 -22.09
N LYS A 128 19.39 -4.87 -22.58
CA LYS A 128 19.54 -3.53 -21.98
C LYS A 128 18.24 -2.72 -21.99
N GLN A 129 17.44 -2.87 -23.05
CA GLN A 129 16.11 -2.25 -23.12
C GLN A 129 15.19 -2.81 -22.04
N GLN A 130 15.19 -4.14 -21.83
CA GLN A 130 14.42 -4.76 -20.74
C GLN A 130 14.83 -4.21 -19.37
N GLU A 131 16.12 -4.12 -19.05
CA GLU A 131 16.59 -3.54 -17.78
C GLU A 131 16.07 -2.11 -17.56
N THR A 132 16.14 -1.29 -18.60
CA THR A 132 15.64 0.09 -18.56
C THR A 132 14.13 0.13 -18.31
N TYR A 133 13.35 -0.67 -19.05
CA TYR A 133 11.90 -0.71 -18.88
C TYR A 133 11.46 -1.33 -17.55
N ARG A 134 12.21 -2.29 -16.99
CA ARG A 134 11.99 -2.82 -15.64
C ARG A 134 12.17 -1.72 -14.59
N SER A 135 13.26 -0.95 -14.68
CA SER A 135 13.51 0.18 -13.78
C SER A 135 12.39 1.23 -13.86
N ASN A 136 11.96 1.58 -15.08
CA ASN A 136 10.86 2.53 -15.29
C ASN A 136 9.51 2.01 -14.78
N LEU A 137 9.23 0.71 -14.98
CA LEU A 137 8.04 0.04 -14.44
C LEU A 137 8.02 0.12 -12.91
N LEU A 138 9.15 -0.20 -12.27
CA LEU A 138 9.31 -0.15 -10.83
C LEU A 138 9.11 1.26 -10.27
N SER A 139 9.72 2.26 -10.91
CA SER A 139 9.53 3.67 -10.53
C SER A 139 8.06 4.08 -10.66
N SER A 140 7.40 3.71 -11.76
CA SER A 140 5.99 4.05 -11.98
C SER A 140 5.08 3.39 -10.93
N TYR A 141 5.35 2.15 -10.57
CA TYR A 141 4.64 1.46 -9.49
C TYR A 141 4.84 2.16 -8.14
N LYS A 142 6.07 2.56 -7.80
CA LYS A 142 6.35 3.35 -6.59
C LYS A 142 5.53 4.64 -6.55
N ASP A 143 5.46 5.35 -7.68
CA ASP A 143 4.67 6.58 -7.78
C ASP A 143 3.16 6.30 -7.62
N MET A 144 2.67 5.16 -8.13
CA MET A 144 1.28 4.73 -7.91
C MET A 144 0.99 4.48 -6.42
N VAL A 145 1.87 3.78 -5.70
CA VAL A 145 1.72 3.54 -4.25
C VAL A 145 1.75 4.85 -3.47
N ALA A 146 2.62 5.79 -3.85
CA ALA A 146 2.65 7.12 -3.24
C ALA A 146 1.34 7.89 -3.44
N VAL A 147 0.75 7.83 -4.65
CA VAL A 147 -0.57 8.45 -4.93
C VAL A 147 -1.67 7.81 -4.09
N VAL A 148 -1.73 6.48 -4.00
CA VAL A 148 -2.72 5.79 -3.15
C VAL A 148 -2.54 6.15 -1.67
N THR A 149 -1.30 6.25 -1.20
CA THR A 149 -1.00 6.68 0.17
C THR A 149 -1.53 8.09 0.43
N GLN A 150 -1.38 9.01 -0.55
CA GLN A 150 -1.97 10.34 -0.46
C GLN A 150 -3.50 10.31 -0.48
N MET A 151 -4.12 9.46 -1.30
CA MET A 151 -5.58 9.29 -1.31
C MET A 151 -6.11 8.86 0.07
N VAL A 152 -5.44 7.91 0.72
CA VAL A 152 -5.78 7.43 2.08
C VAL A 152 -5.64 8.54 3.11
N ASN A 153 -4.58 9.35 3.01
CA ASN A 153 -4.38 10.48 3.93
C ASN A 153 -5.45 11.56 3.71
N VAL A 154 -5.79 11.86 2.46
CA VAL A 154 -6.83 12.82 2.08
C VAL A 154 -8.20 12.35 2.59
N SER A 155 -8.54 11.06 2.45
CA SER A 155 -9.81 10.51 2.94
C SER A 155 -9.93 10.60 4.46
N LYS A 156 -8.82 10.40 5.18
CA LYS A 156 -8.76 10.51 6.66
C LYS A 156 -8.70 11.95 7.17
N SER A 157 -8.46 12.94 6.30
CA SER A 157 -8.32 14.36 6.66
C SER A 157 -9.60 15.17 6.44
N MET A 158 -10.76 14.51 6.36
CA MET A 158 -12.06 15.16 6.14
C MET A 158 -12.64 15.76 7.43
N ARG A 159 -12.30 15.21 8.58
CA ARG A 159 -12.69 15.71 9.90
C ARG A 159 -12.11 17.08 10.24
N CYS A 160 -12.86 17.81 11.05
CA CYS A 160 -12.58 19.18 11.45
C CYS A 160 -12.54 19.24 12.97
N TYR A 161 -11.33 19.24 13.52
CA TYR A 161 -11.11 19.24 14.96
C TYR A 161 -11.01 20.67 15.48
N ARG A 162 -11.32 20.87 16.76
CA ARG A 162 -11.17 22.14 17.44
C ARG A 162 -9.79 22.22 18.07
N LYS A 163 -9.03 23.25 17.71
CA LYS A 163 -7.76 23.60 18.34
C LYS A 163 -8.01 24.51 19.53
N GLY A 164 -7.55 24.10 20.72
CA GLY A 164 -7.16 25.04 21.77
C GLY A 164 -7.56 24.66 23.21
N THR A 165 -6.53 24.50 24.04
CA THR A 165 -6.51 25.06 25.39
C THR A 165 -6.40 26.60 25.25
N ASN A 166 -7.37 27.32 25.80
CA ASN A 166 -7.45 28.79 26.00
C ASN A 166 -7.90 29.66 24.80
N GLY A 167 -9.22 29.90 24.73
CA GLY A 167 -9.82 31.18 24.30
C GLY A 167 -10.03 31.45 22.81
N SER A 168 -9.35 30.74 21.91
CA SER A 168 -9.55 30.86 20.45
C SER A 168 -9.82 29.49 19.84
N ALA A 169 -11.10 29.16 19.61
CA ALA A 169 -11.49 27.95 18.90
C ALA A 169 -11.14 28.09 17.40
N LEU A 170 -9.91 27.73 17.03
CA LEU A 170 -9.50 27.63 15.64
C LEU A 170 -9.78 26.20 15.15
N THR A 171 -10.30 26.02 13.94
CA THR A 171 -10.50 24.68 13.37
C THR A 171 -9.19 24.15 12.79
N GLU A 172 -8.81 22.93 13.16
CA GLU A 172 -7.66 22.19 12.64
C GLU A 172 -8.13 21.00 11.79
N PHE A 173 -7.46 20.80 10.65
CA PHE A 173 -7.71 19.68 9.75
C PHE A 173 -6.50 18.75 9.84
N SER A 174 -6.62 17.70 10.64
CA SER A 174 -5.54 16.77 10.94
C SER A 174 -6.00 15.33 10.72
N LEU A 175 -5.06 14.39 10.70
CA LEU A 175 -5.36 12.94 10.70
C LEU A 175 -5.80 12.45 12.09
N PHE A 176 -5.48 13.20 13.14
CA PHE A 176 -5.69 12.80 14.52
C PHE A 176 -6.31 13.94 15.33
N PRO A 177 -7.25 13.62 16.24
CA PRO A 177 -7.80 14.62 17.13
C PRO A 177 -6.71 15.19 18.04
N GLY A 178 -6.73 16.51 18.25
CA GLY A 178 -5.90 17.17 19.28
C GLY A 178 -6.45 16.98 20.70
N ASP A 179 -7.76 16.77 20.83
CA ASP A 179 -8.49 16.46 22.06
C ASP A 179 -9.22 15.12 21.87
N GLN A 180 -8.99 14.14 22.74
CA GLN A 180 -9.60 12.81 22.60
C GLN A 180 -11.13 12.81 22.67
N ASN A 181 -11.74 13.88 23.19
CA ASN A 181 -13.20 14.01 23.25
C ASN A 181 -13.81 14.65 21.98
N ASP A 182 -12.99 15.11 21.04
CA ASP A 182 -13.45 15.70 19.78
C ASP A 182 -13.42 14.66 18.65
N THR A 183 -14.61 14.25 18.22
CA THR A 183 -14.76 13.30 17.10
C THR A 183 -14.42 13.93 15.75
N GLY A 184 -14.37 15.26 15.66
CA GLY A 184 -14.10 16.01 14.44
C GLY A 184 -15.22 15.96 13.39
N ASP A 185 -16.36 15.33 13.71
CA ASP A 185 -17.53 15.13 12.84
C ASP A 185 -18.72 16.04 13.22
N GLY A 186 -18.51 16.96 14.17
CA GLY A 186 -19.58 17.88 14.61
C GLY A 186 -20.80 17.14 15.15
N ASP A 187 -20.58 16.04 15.86
CA ASP A 187 -21.62 15.16 16.44
C ASP A 187 -22.62 14.59 15.42
N GLY A 188 -22.17 14.35 14.18
CA GLY A 188 -23.00 13.77 13.12
C GLY A 188 -23.99 14.76 12.50
N ILE A 189 -23.85 16.05 12.79
CA ILE A 189 -24.67 17.10 12.20
C ILE A 189 -24.40 17.13 10.68
N PRO A 190 -25.45 17.13 9.83
CA PRO A 190 -25.27 17.26 8.38
C PRO A 190 -24.47 18.52 8.06
N VAL A 191 -23.44 18.40 7.22
CA VAL A 191 -22.57 19.52 6.83
C VAL A 191 -23.23 20.35 5.74
N PHE A 192 -23.86 19.69 4.78
CA PHE A 192 -24.65 20.29 3.70
C PHE A 192 -26.14 20.08 3.98
N THR A 193 -26.81 19.29 3.15
CA THR A 193 -28.26 19.10 3.19
C THR A 193 -28.63 17.88 4.00
N PHE A 194 -28.04 16.73 3.67
CA PHE A 194 -28.39 15.43 4.20
C PHE A 194 -27.21 14.72 4.89
N TRP A 195 -25.96 15.00 4.49
CA TRP A 195 -24.82 14.16 4.88
C TRP A 195 -23.90 14.81 5.92
N SER A 196 -23.49 14.00 6.90
CA SER A 196 -22.45 14.28 7.90
C SER A 196 -21.04 14.12 7.31
N ILE A 197 -19.97 14.50 8.03
CA ILE A 197 -18.60 14.24 7.55
C ILE A 197 -18.37 12.74 7.42
N PHE A 198 -18.91 11.95 8.35
CA PHE A 198 -18.82 10.50 8.32
C PHE A 198 -19.36 9.86 7.03
N ASP A 199 -20.47 10.38 6.49
CA ASP A 199 -21.04 9.88 5.23
C ASP A 199 -20.09 10.14 4.05
N PHE A 200 -19.48 11.33 3.99
CA PHE A 200 -18.44 11.63 3.00
C PHE A 200 -17.19 10.77 3.19
N GLU A 201 -16.76 10.52 4.43
CA GLU A 201 -15.61 9.65 4.73
C GLU A 201 -15.87 8.22 4.23
N LYS A 202 -17.09 7.70 4.38
CA LYS A 202 -17.46 6.38 3.87
C LYS A 202 -17.35 6.28 2.36
N LEU A 203 -17.90 7.26 1.64
CA LEU A 203 -17.83 7.32 0.18
C LEU A 203 -16.38 7.48 -0.30
N ALA A 204 -15.58 8.28 0.40
CA ALA A 204 -14.17 8.43 0.12
C ALA A 204 -13.39 7.14 0.38
N LEU A 205 -13.70 6.43 1.46
CA LEU A 205 -13.09 5.15 1.78
C LEU A 205 -13.39 4.09 0.72
N GLU A 206 -14.64 4.01 0.27
CA GLU A 206 -15.05 3.12 -0.83
C GLU A 206 -14.23 3.43 -2.10
N LEU A 207 -14.12 4.71 -2.47
CA LEU A 207 -13.29 5.16 -3.59
C LEU A 207 -11.83 4.70 -3.45
N VAL A 208 -11.23 4.98 -2.29
CA VAL A 208 -9.81 4.68 -2.04
C VAL A 208 -9.55 3.17 -2.01
N GLN A 209 -10.47 2.37 -1.49
CA GLN A 209 -10.33 0.91 -1.44
C GLN A 209 -10.22 0.26 -2.82
N MET A 210 -10.92 0.80 -3.84
CA MET A 210 -10.76 0.36 -5.23
C MET A 210 -9.30 0.54 -5.72
N PHE A 211 -8.69 1.69 -5.43
CA PHE A 211 -7.30 1.96 -5.84
C PHE A 211 -6.27 1.17 -5.02
N VAL A 212 -6.51 0.96 -3.72
CA VAL A 212 -5.66 0.14 -2.85
C VAL A 212 -5.62 -1.30 -3.37
N SER A 213 -6.79 -1.91 -3.58
CA SER A 213 -6.89 -3.29 -4.04
C SER A 213 -6.31 -3.48 -5.44
N GLU A 214 -6.54 -2.54 -6.36
CA GLU A 214 -5.95 -2.60 -7.69
C GLU A 214 -4.42 -2.41 -7.68
N THR A 215 -3.90 -1.53 -6.83
CA THR A 215 -2.45 -1.35 -6.67
C THR A 215 -1.79 -2.61 -6.11
N ASN A 216 -2.47 -3.34 -5.22
CA ASN A 216 -2.00 -4.63 -4.72
C ASN A 216 -1.94 -5.70 -5.83
N ILE A 217 -2.94 -5.79 -6.71
CA ILE A 217 -2.85 -6.69 -7.88
C ILE A 217 -1.68 -6.29 -8.78
N LYS A 218 -1.53 -4.99 -9.05
CA LYS A 218 -0.45 -4.48 -9.90
C LYS A 218 0.93 -4.77 -9.31
N ARG A 219 1.10 -4.75 -7.99
CA ARG A 219 2.33 -5.22 -7.33
C ARG A 219 2.70 -6.65 -7.78
N LEU A 220 1.72 -7.54 -7.85
CA LEU A 220 1.94 -8.95 -8.23
C LEU A 220 2.41 -9.06 -9.68
N LEU A 221 1.76 -8.27 -10.55
CA LEU A 221 2.13 -8.19 -11.95
C LEU A 221 3.53 -7.61 -12.13
N VAL A 222 3.90 -6.56 -11.39
CA VAL A 222 5.26 -6.00 -11.41
C VAL A 222 6.28 -7.06 -10.98
N MET A 223 6.01 -7.86 -9.94
CA MET A 223 6.93 -8.92 -9.49
C MET A 223 7.19 -9.93 -10.60
N GLU A 224 6.11 -10.42 -11.21
CA GLU A 224 6.21 -11.41 -12.28
C GLU A 224 6.89 -10.84 -13.54
N ILE A 225 6.53 -9.62 -13.95
CA ILE A 225 7.08 -8.99 -15.15
C ILE A 225 8.57 -8.63 -14.96
N CYS A 226 8.96 -8.14 -13.79
CA CYS A 226 10.36 -7.86 -13.49
C CYS A 226 11.21 -9.15 -13.45
N SER A 227 10.60 -10.29 -13.13
CA SER A 227 11.28 -11.61 -13.08
C SER A 227 11.44 -12.28 -14.45
N ILE A 228 10.87 -11.73 -15.52
CA ILE A 228 11.00 -12.27 -16.89
C ILE A 228 12.48 -12.29 -17.31
N GLY A 229 12.94 -13.34 -17.99
CA GLY A 229 14.26 -13.38 -18.64
C GLY A 229 15.47 -13.45 -17.69
N SER A 230 15.22 -13.67 -16.40
CA SER A 230 16.24 -13.77 -15.35
C SER A 230 16.90 -15.17 -15.31
N GLU A 231 17.26 -15.74 -16.46
CA GLU A 231 17.88 -17.09 -16.53
C GLU A 231 19.32 -17.13 -15.98
N GLU A 232 19.97 -15.98 -15.83
CA GLU A 232 21.29 -15.87 -15.18
C GLU A 232 21.21 -16.03 -13.65
N PHE A 233 20.00 -16.01 -13.11
CA PHE A 233 19.72 -16.23 -11.72
C PHE A 233 18.94 -17.54 -11.59
N SER A 234 19.57 -18.54 -10.95
CA SER A 234 18.90 -19.79 -10.59
C SER A 234 17.53 -19.54 -9.95
N GLN A 235 16.65 -20.54 -9.94
CA GLN A 235 15.31 -20.55 -9.31
C GLN A 235 15.24 -19.97 -7.86
N VAL A 236 16.39 -19.69 -7.26
CA VAL A 236 16.67 -19.04 -5.98
C VAL A 236 16.46 -17.51 -5.99
N ASP A 237 16.56 -16.80 -7.13
CA ASP A 237 16.56 -15.32 -7.22
C ASP A 237 15.34 -14.73 -7.96
N ARG A 238 14.26 -15.50 -8.09
CA ARG A 238 12.96 -14.91 -8.45
C ARG A 238 12.52 -14.01 -7.29
N LEU A 239 12.07 -12.78 -7.59
CA LEU A 239 11.51 -11.86 -6.60
C LEU A 239 10.47 -12.59 -5.76
N LYS A 240 10.76 -12.73 -4.47
CA LYS A 240 9.86 -13.33 -3.50
C LYS A 240 8.80 -12.31 -3.14
N TRP A 241 7.64 -12.80 -2.73
CA TRP A 241 6.53 -11.97 -2.26
C TRP A 241 6.93 -11.01 -1.13
N SER A 242 7.88 -11.45 -0.30
CA SER A 242 8.49 -10.71 0.82
C SER A 242 9.50 -9.66 0.40
N ASP A 243 9.90 -9.61 -0.87
CA ASP A 243 10.92 -8.69 -1.32
C ASP A 243 10.31 -7.30 -1.49
N HIS A 244 11.03 -6.31 -0.97
CA HIS A 244 10.66 -4.91 -1.12
C HIS A 244 11.09 -4.40 -2.48
N PHE A 245 10.18 -3.75 -3.19
CA PHE A 245 10.50 -3.03 -4.41
C PHE A 245 11.27 -1.73 -4.16
N TYR A 246 11.08 -1.13 -3.00
CA TYR A 246 11.80 0.03 -2.53
C TYR A 246 11.76 0.09 -1.00
N VAL A 247 12.73 0.81 -0.41
CA VAL A 247 12.81 1.01 1.04
C VAL A 247 11.53 1.68 1.54
N GLY A 248 10.83 1.04 2.48
CA GLY A 248 9.58 1.54 3.06
C GLY A 248 8.30 1.08 2.35
N GLU A 249 8.39 0.22 1.31
CA GLU A 249 7.20 -0.24 0.57
C GLU A 249 6.11 -0.81 1.47
N PHE A 250 6.45 -1.76 2.36
CA PHE A 250 5.43 -2.37 3.23
C PHE A 250 4.84 -1.37 4.22
N ASP A 251 5.59 -0.38 4.67
CA ASP A 251 5.04 0.68 5.54
C ASP A 251 3.99 1.51 4.79
N ASP A 252 4.24 1.82 3.51
CA ASP A 252 3.30 2.55 2.67
C ASP A 252 2.06 1.70 2.33
N LEU A 253 2.25 0.42 2.02
CA LEU A 253 1.13 -0.52 1.82
C LEU A 253 0.33 -0.73 3.11
N LEU A 254 0.97 -0.78 4.27
CA LEU A 254 0.30 -0.85 5.58
C LEU A 254 -0.53 0.40 5.86
N LYS A 255 0.00 1.60 5.57
CA LYS A 255 -0.77 2.85 5.66
C LYS A 255 -2.02 2.79 4.78
N CYS A 256 -1.93 2.16 3.61
CA CYS A 256 -3.06 1.96 2.70
C CYS A 256 -4.11 0.98 3.23
N ASN A 257 -3.74 0.05 4.10
CA ASN A 257 -4.57 -1.07 4.53
C ASN A 257 -5.19 -0.90 5.93
N SER A 258 -5.50 0.33 6.34
CA SER A 258 -5.94 0.65 7.72
C SER A 258 -7.28 0.04 8.14
N ASN A 259 -8.02 -0.62 7.25
CA ASN A 259 -9.20 -1.40 7.61
C ASN A 259 -9.00 -2.88 7.27
N SER A 260 -8.80 -3.65 8.34
CA SER A 260 -8.70 -5.12 8.45
C SER A 260 -7.31 -5.74 8.37
N ASN A 261 -7.00 -6.46 9.44
CA ASN A 261 -5.97 -7.51 9.52
C ASN A 261 -6.27 -8.72 8.58
N GLU A 262 -7.34 -8.64 7.76
CA GLU A 262 -7.77 -9.69 6.83
C GLU A 262 -7.21 -9.51 5.42
N VAL A 263 -7.01 -8.28 4.95
CA VAL A 263 -6.44 -8.06 3.61
C VAL A 263 -4.97 -8.47 3.55
N LEU A 264 -4.20 -8.34 4.64
CA LEU A 264 -2.82 -8.88 4.69
C LEU A 264 -2.77 -10.41 4.61
N LYS A 265 -3.84 -11.10 5.04
CA LYS A 265 -4.00 -12.54 4.81
C LYS A 265 -4.47 -12.87 3.38
N GLN A 266 -5.08 -11.92 2.66
CA GLN A 266 -5.40 -12.02 1.23
C GLN A 266 -4.24 -11.59 0.31
N LEU A 267 -3.27 -10.81 0.81
CA LEU A 267 -2.06 -10.39 0.10
C LEU A 267 -1.04 -11.52 -0.07
N VAL A 268 -1.17 -12.59 0.73
CA VAL A 268 -0.50 -13.86 0.46
C VAL A 268 -1.42 -14.65 -0.45
N PRO A 269 -1.01 -15.00 -1.68
CA PRO A 269 -1.74 -16.01 -2.44
C PRO A 269 -1.83 -17.24 -1.54
N ARG A 270 -3.02 -17.59 -1.07
CA ARG A 270 -3.25 -18.93 -0.52
C ARG A 270 -3.08 -19.88 -1.69
N LEU A 271 -1.85 -20.34 -1.87
CA LEU A 271 -1.51 -21.45 -2.75
C LEU A 271 -2.12 -22.70 -2.12
N GLU A 272 -3.44 -22.82 -2.15
CA GLU A 272 -4.05 -24.15 -2.16
C GLU A 272 -3.52 -24.80 -3.43
N SER A 273 -2.71 -25.84 -3.24
CA SER A 273 -2.00 -26.56 -4.28
C SER A 273 -2.95 -26.86 -5.44
N CYS A 274 -2.87 -26.05 -6.50
CA CYS A 274 -3.54 -26.37 -7.75
C CYS A 274 -2.76 -27.57 -8.29
N ASN A 275 -3.27 -28.77 -7.99
CA ASN A 275 -2.82 -30.01 -8.60
C ASN A 275 -3.18 -29.91 -10.08
N SER A 276 -2.30 -29.27 -10.85
CA SER A 276 -2.45 -29.13 -12.29
C SER A 276 -2.39 -30.53 -12.89
N ARG A 277 -3.57 -31.04 -13.24
CA ARG A 277 -3.71 -32.21 -14.09
C ARG A 277 -2.88 -31.96 -15.35
N THR A 278 -1.94 -32.86 -15.59
CA THR A 278 -1.11 -32.91 -16.78
C THR A 278 -2.00 -33.07 -18.02
N SER A 279 -2.24 -31.96 -18.71
CA SER A 279 -2.88 -31.91 -20.03
C SER A 279 -1.78 -31.89 -21.10
N PRO A 280 -2.02 -32.41 -22.33
CA PRO A 280 -0.96 -32.64 -23.30
C PRO A 280 -0.29 -31.33 -23.71
N MET A 281 1.04 -31.38 -23.69
CA MET A 281 2.02 -30.32 -23.86
C MET A 281 1.74 -29.41 -25.07
N GLN A 282 1.17 -28.23 -24.82
CA GLN A 282 1.41 -27.07 -25.70
C GLN A 282 2.92 -26.79 -25.70
N SER A 283 3.47 -26.38 -26.84
CA SER A 283 4.88 -26.00 -26.91
C SER A 283 5.16 -24.94 -25.84
N SER A 284 6.22 -25.15 -25.04
CA SER A 284 6.60 -24.28 -23.90
C SER A 284 6.50 -22.78 -24.23
N ASN A 285 6.86 -22.42 -25.47
CA ASN A 285 6.82 -21.04 -25.98
C ASN A 285 5.41 -20.46 -26.10
N GLN A 286 4.41 -21.25 -26.50
CA GLN A 286 3.03 -20.80 -26.60
C GLN A 286 2.42 -20.57 -25.22
N LEU A 287 2.73 -21.46 -24.26
CA LEU A 287 2.27 -21.33 -22.89
C LEU A 287 2.82 -20.05 -22.23
N GLU A 288 4.10 -19.75 -22.41
CA GLU A 288 4.71 -18.54 -21.89
C GLU A 288 4.12 -17.26 -22.51
N SER A 289 3.93 -17.24 -23.84
CA SER A 289 3.27 -16.11 -24.50
C SER A 289 1.85 -15.88 -23.96
N ASN A 290 1.10 -16.96 -23.73
CA ASN A 290 -0.25 -16.88 -23.16
C ASN A 290 -0.22 -16.31 -21.73
N ILE A 291 0.74 -16.73 -20.90
CA ILE A 291 0.89 -16.21 -19.53
C ILE A 291 1.20 -14.71 -19.53
N LEU A 292 2.15 -14.27 -20.37
CA LEU A 292 2.50 -12.86 -20.47
C LEU A 292 1.32 -12.01 -20.98
N GLN A 293 0.52 -12.57 -21.90
CA GLN A 293 -0.72 -11.93 -22.34
C GLN A 293 -1.73 -11.81 -21.19
N VAL A 294 -1.87 -12.83 -20.35
CA VAL A 294 -2.72 -12.76 -19.13
C VAL A 294 -2.24 -11.64 -18.21
N TYR A 295 -0.94 -11.48 -17.99
CA TYR A 295 -0.43 -10.39 -17.14
C TYR A 295 -0.77 -9.00 -17.68
N LEU A 296 -0.53 -8.77 -18.98
CA LEU A 296 -0.81 -7.46 -19.60
C LEU A 296 -2.31 -7.17 -19.70
N THR A 297 -3.13 -8.18 -19.97
CA THR A 297 -4.60 -8.03 -20.00
C THR A 297 -5.17 -7.80 -18.61
N THR A 298 -4.65 -8.48 -17.58
CA THR A 298 -5.03 -8.23 -16.18
C THR A 298 -4.70 -6.79 -15.78
N TRP A 299 -3.52 -6.29 -16.14
CA TRP A 299 -3.17 -4.88 -15.89
C TRP A 299 -4.15 -3.91 -16.56
N LEU A 300 -4.51 -4.20 -17.82
CA LEU A 300 -5.40 -3.35 -18.61
C LEU A 300 -6.85 -3.36 -18.09
N ALA A 301 -7.31 -4.51 -17.58
CA ALA A 301 -8.68 -4.69 -17.14
C ALA A 301 -9.04 -3.85 -15.91
N GLU A 302 -8.04 -3.50 -15.08
CA GLU A 302 -8.23 -2.71 -13.84
C GLU A 302 -9.40 -3.24 -13.00
N VAL A 303 -9.39 -4.55 -12.74
CA VAL A 303 -10.55 -5.33 -12.29
C VAL A 303 -11.16 -4.86 -10.97
N ASN A 304 -10.38 -4.20 -10.11
CA ASN A 304 -10.89 -3.68 -8.84
C ASN A 304 -11.31 -2.20 -8.92
N VAL A 305 -11.20 -1.56 -10.09
CA VAL A 305 -11.55 -0.15 -10.30
C VAL A 305 -12.82 -0.07 -11.14
N ASP A 306 -13.96 0.03 -10.46
CA ASP A 306 -15.24 0.27 -11.12
C ASP A 306 -15.36 1.74 -11.53
N ARG A 307 -15.11 2.01 -12.81
CA ARG A 307 -15.18 3.35 -13.40
C ARG A 307 -16.60 3.94 -13.35
N PHE A 308 -17.63 3.10 -13.44
CA PHE A 308 -19.01 3.56 -13.33
C PHE A 308 -19.30 3.98 -11.89
N ARG A 309 -18.95 3.14 -10.91
CA ARG A 309 -19.11 3.46 -9.50
C ARG A 309 -18.35 4.70 -9.09
N ILE A 310 -17.13 4.90 -9.59
CA ILE A 310 -16.37 6.15 -9.40
C ILE A 310 -17.18 7.35 -9.89
N GLY A 311 -17.76 7.27 -11.09
CA GLY A 311 -18.62 8.32 -11.63
C GLY A 311 -19.81 8.64 -10.73
N GLU A 312 -20.50 7.60 -10.23
CA GLU A 312 -21.60 7.75 -9.28
C GLU A 312 -21.16 8.43 -7.98
N LEU A 313 -20.03 8.01 -7.40
CA LEU A 313 -19.51 8.58 -6.15
C LEU A 313 -19.26 10.09 -6.29
N PHE A 314 -18.59 10.52 -7.37
CA PHE A 314 -18.34 11.94 -7.60
C PHE A 314 -19.63 12.72 -7.92
N ALA A 315 -20.59 12.12 -8.61
CA ALA A 315 -21.89 12.74 -8.87
C ALA A 315 -22.70 12.95 -7.58
N MET A 316 -22.84 11.88 -6.78
CA MET A 316 -23.50 11.89 -5.47
C MET A 316 -22.92 12.96 -4.54
N VAL A 317 -21.60 13.01 -4.43
CA VAL A 317 -20.90 14.01 -3.61
C VAL A 317 -21.06 15.42 -4.17
N GLY A 318 -20.96 15.57 -5.49
CA GLY A 318 -21.13 16.86 -6.17
C GLY A 318 -22.53 17.44 -6.00
N GLU A 319 -23.56 16.60 -6.09
CA GLU A 319 -24.95 16.97 -5.83
C GLU A 319 -25.14 17.45 -4.39
N GLU A 320 -24.68 16.68 -3.40
CA GLU A 320 -24.79 17.06 -1.99
C GLU A 320 -24.04 18.37 -1.69
N MET A 321 -22.85 18.56 -2.27
CA MET A 321 -22.03 19.75 -2.07
C MET A 321 -22.44 20.97 -2.93
N HIS A 322 -23.36 20.75 -3.88
CA HIS A 322 -23.77 21.70 -4.92
C HIS A 322 -22.59 22.24 -5.75
N VAL A 323 -21.66 21.35 -6.13
CA VAL A 323 -20.48 21.67 -6.94
C VAL A 323 -20.15 20.54 -7.91
N THR A 324 -19.56 20.89 -9.06
CA THR A 324 -18.97 19.88 -9.96
C THR A 324 -17.56 19.57 -9.48
N ILE A 325 -17.30 18.29 -9.22
CA ILE A 325 -15.97 17.79 -8.85
C ILE A 325 -15.41 17.04 -10.07
N SER A 326 -14.46 17.69 -10.76
CA SER A 326 -13.81 17.16 -11.97
C SER A 326 -12.46 16.52 -11.65
#